data_AF-A0A223Q352-F1
#
_entry.id   AF-A0A223Q352-F1
#
_cell.length_a   1.000
_cell.length_b   1.000
_cell.length_c   1.000
_cell.angle_alpha   90.00
_cell.angle_beta   90.00
_cell.angle_gamma   90.00
#
_symmetry.space_group_name_H-M   'P 1'
#
loop_
_entity.id
_entity.type
_entity.pdbx_description
1 polymer ?
#
loop_
_entity_poly.entity_id
_entity_poly.type
_entity_poly.pdbx_seq_one_letter_code
_entity_poly.pdbx_strand_id
1 'polypeptide(L)'
;MGGCAVEQPRWVTDRPAAYCYKTADKVCLADLISAHLQKAPGGTIRDDAMWRAAAAVRIAGAQFPETLKSLQSSVEAFSCTAKRFYWDEASAAVQEAQQGRFRNALSAAQQIDGKDARTYALSLIVQISSEAKDDKALGKALDVLSKDDERAYMDALLLRLQVLLAQGDLERSSALQNHLLAFFAKDPETGVEPATEMAITYLSQGLKLDARDFLVRAADGIPGVRSADNLKLFNLVGQVIDGYRPIPDDFYQFSSDSARLRAYLVVARYYRNTGNRAMVTSMLVDASRFTQKASFKANRTEVASRLADFLRDSH
;
A
#
# COMPACT_ATOMS: atom_id res chain seq x y z
N MET A 1 -0.53 -51.59 -34.94
CA MET A 1 -1.42 -50.63 -34.23
C MET A 1 -0.54 -49.53 -33.65
N GLY A 2 -0.30 -48.46 -34.41
CA GLY A 2 0.43 -47.28 -33.91
C GLY A 2 -0.58 -46.34 -33.26
N GLY A 3 -0.63 -46.32 -31.93
CA GLY A 3 -1.46 -45.37 -31.20
C GLY A 3 -0.90 -43.97 -31.38
N CYS A 4 -1.70 -43.04 -31.91
CA CYS A 4 -1.39 -41.63 -31.90
C CYS A 4 -1.21 -41.18 -30.44
N ALA A 5 0.03 -40.94 -30.02
CA ALA A 5 0.28 -40.17 -28.82
C ALA A 5 -0.18 -38.75 -29.10
N VAL A 6 -1.40 -38.42 -28.66
CA VAL A 6 -1.89 -37.05 -28.65
C VAL A 6 -0.99 -36.30 -27.68
N GLU A 7 -0.07 -35.47 -28.20
CA GLU A 7 0.65 -34.50 -27.37
C GLU A 7 -0.40 -33.72 -26.59
N GLN A 8 -0.35 -33.80 -25.25
CA GLN A 8 -1.27 -33.03 -24.42
C GLN A 8 -1.13 -31.55 -24.81
N PRO A 9 -2.25 -30.83 -25.02
CA PRO A 9 -2.18 -29.44 -25.44
C PRO A 9 -1.32 -28.65 -24.45
N ARG A 10 -0.35 -27.89 -24.95
CA ARG A 10 0.62 -27.18 -24.09
C ARG A 10 -0.03 -26.33 -23.00
N TRP A 11 -1.21 -25.76 -23.25
CA TRP A 11 -1.98 -25.00 -22.25
C TRP A 11 -2.44 -25.80 -21.00
N VAL A 12 -2.42 -27.14 -21.05
CA VAL A 12 -2.70 -28.04 -19.92
C VAL A 12 -1.44 -28.29 -19.07
N THR A 13 -0.27 -28.30 -19.69
CA THR A 13 1.03 -28.59 -19.04
C THR A 13 1.82 -27.34 -18.70
N ASP A 14 1.55 -26.23 -19.39
CA ASP A 14 2.22 -24.96 -19.19
C ASP A 14 1.83 -24.42 -17.83
N ARG A 15 2.83 -24.06 -17.03
CA ARG A 15 2.58 -23.28 -15.82
C ARG A 15 1.86 -21.99 -16.25
N PRO A 16 0.84 -21.54 -15.51
CA PRO A 16 0.20 -20.28 -15.81
C PRO A 16 1.27 -19.20 -15.92
N ALA A 17 1.27 -18.42 -17.01
CA ALA A 17 2.19 -17.31 -17.24
C ALA A 17 2.01 -16.15 -16.23
N ALA A 18 1.21 -16.36 -15.18
CA ALA A 18 0.94 -15.40 -14.14
C ALA A 18 2.12 -15.34 -13.16
N TYR A 19 2.67 -14.15 -12.98
CA TYR A 19 3.49 -13.83 -11.83
C TYR A 19 2.72 -14.17 -10.54
N CYS A 20 3.43 -14.71 -9.57
CA CYS A 20 2.96 -14.90 -8.19
C CYS A 20 1.85 -15.93 -8.07
N TYR A 21 1.84 -16.90 -8.99
CA TYR A 21 0.82 -17.93 -9.02
C TYR A 21 0.87 -18.85 -7.79
N LYS A 22 2.05 -19.12 -7.21
CA LYS A 22 2.20 -20.00 -6.04
C LYS A 22 2.54 -19.25 -4.75
N THR A 23 3.37 -18.22 -4.86
CA THR A 23 3.83 -17.37 -3.76
C THR A 23 3.76 -15.91 -4.22
N ALA A 24 3.44 -15.01 -3.30
CA ALA A 24 3.54 -13.56 -3.51
C ALA A 24 4.73 -13.03 -2.69
N ASP A 25 5.93 -13.56 -2.96
CA ASP A 25 7.16 -13.09 -2.34
C ASP A 25 7.66 -11.78 -2.98
N LYS A 26 8.66 -11.16 -2.36
CA LYS A 26 9.20 -9.87 -2.80
C LYS A 26 9.77 -9.87 -4.22
N VAL A 27 10.36 -10.98 -4.68
CA VAL A 27 10.90 -11.08 -6.05
C VAL A 27 9.74 -11.04 -7.03
N CYS A 28 8.74 -11.86 -6.73
CA CYS A 28 7.58 -11.97 -7.56
C CYS A 28 6.76 -10.68 -7.65
N LEU A 29 6.52 -10.03 -6.50
CA LEU A 29 5.81 -8.76 -6.45
C LEU A 29 6.58 -7.68 -7.21
N ALA A 30 7.92 -7.64 -7.11
CA ALA A 30 8.74 -6.70 -7.85
C ALA A 30 8.58 -6.87 -9.38
N ASP A 31 8.60 -8.10 -9.87
CA ASP A 31 8.37 -8.41 -11.28
C ASP A 31 6.95 -8.01 -11.73
N LEU A 32 5.93 -8.32 -10.92
CA LEU A 32 4.54 -7.97 -11.22
C LEU A 32 4.33 -6.45 -11.27
N ILE A 33 4.89 -5.71 -10.31
CA ILE A 33 4.86 -4.25 -10.27
C ILE A 33 5.50 -3.68 -11.55
N SER A 34 6.66 -4.20 -11.93
CA SER A 34 7.38 -3.78 -13.13
C SER A 34 6.58 -4.05 -14.41
N ALA A 35 5.91 -5.20 -14.49
CA ALA A 35 5.05 -5.56 -15.61
C ALA A 35 3.81 -4.64 -15.74
N HIS A 36 3.23 -4.19 -14.62
CA HIS A 36 2.14 -3.21 -14.65
C HIS A 36 2.63 -1.84 -15.10
N LEU A 37 3.77 -1.37 -14.59
CA LEU A 37 4.37 -0.10 -15.00
C LEU A 37 4.75 -0.07 -16.49
N GLN A 38 5.26 -1.19 -17.02
CA GLN A 38 5.60 -1.30 -18.44
C GLN A 38 4.36 -1.16 -19.35
N LYS A 39 3.20 -1.64 -18.89
CA LYS A 39 1.93 -1.55 -19.62
C LYS A 39 1.17 -0.25 -19.37
N ALA A 40 1.61 0.57 -18.42
CA ALA A 40 0.98 1.83 -18.11
C ALA A 40 1.32 2.90 -19.18
N PRO A 41 0.39 3.81 -19.49
CA PRO A 41 0.67 4.95 -20.35
C PRO A 41 1.88 5.74 -19.84
N GLY A 42 2.74 6.19 -20.75
CA GLY A 42 3.88 7.02 -20.38
C GLY A 42 3.46 8.40 -19.87
N GLY A 43 4.32 9.01 -19.06
CA GLY A 43 4.10 10.34 -18.49
C GLY A 43 4.48 10.39 -17.00
N THR A 44 4.40 11.59 -16.45
CA THR A 44 4.84 11.91 -15.08
C THR A 44 4.27 10.98 -14.02
N ILE A 45 2.97 10.68 -14.08
CA ILE A 45 2.29 9.80 -13.11
C ILE A 45 2.91 8.40 -13.09
N ARG A 46 3.19 7.80 -14.26
CA ARG A 46 3.84 6.50 -14.35
C ARG A 46 5.28 6.59 -13.87
N ASP A 47 5.99 7.64 -14.26
CA ASP A 47 7.41 7.79 -13.94
C ASP A 47 7.62 7.99 -12.43
N ASP A 48 6.77 8.77 -11.76
CA ASP A 48 6.84 8.94 -10.30
C ASP A 48 6.49 7.64 -9.55
N ALA A 49 5.49 6.88 -10.03
CA ALA A 49 5.19 5.55 -9.48
C ALA A 49 6.33 4.55 -9.71
N MET A 50 7.02 4.65 -10.85
CA MET A 50 8.18 3.84 -11.18
C MET A 50 9.36 4.13 -10.25
N TRP A 51 9.61 5.39 -9.92
CA TRP A 51 10.64 5.76 -8.94
C TRP A 51 10.33 5.24 -7.54
N ARG A 52 9.06 5.36 -7.09
CA ARG A 52 8.59 4.79 -5.82
C ARG A 52 8.74 3.27 -5.79
N ALA A 53 8.35 2.59 -6.86
CA ALA A 53 8.49 1.13 -6.99
C ALA A 53 9.97 0.71 -6.93
N ALA A 54 10.85 1.42 -7.62
CA ALA A 54 12.29 1.16 -7.57
C ALA A 54 12.87 1.34 -6.17
N ALA A 55 12.47 2.38 -5.45
CA ALA A 55 12.87 2.56 -4.06
C ALA A 55 12.34 1.43 -3.17
N ALA A 56 11.06 1.05 -3.30
CA ALA A 56 10.47 -0.05 -2.55
C ALA A 56 11.19 -1.40 -2.78
N VAL A 57 11.58 -1.70 -4.02
CA VAL A 57 12.37 -2.91 -4.36
C VAL A 57 13.73 -2.90 -3.68
N ARG A 58 14.43 -1.76 -3.66
CA ARG A 58 15.72 -1.62 -2.98
C ARG A 58 15.60 -1.77 -1.47
N ILE A 59 14.61 -1.10 -0.88
CA ILE A 59 14.30 -1.19 0.56
C ILE A 59 14.00 -2.63 0.95
N ALA A 60 13.25 -3.37 0.14
CA ALA A 60 12.94 -4.78 0.36
C ALA A 60 14.16 -5.72 0.18
N GLY A 61 15.28 -5.24 -0.37
CA GLY A 61 16.41 -6.07 -0.78
C GLY A 61 15.99 -7.19 -1.74
N ALA A 62 15.03 -6.90 -2.62
CA ALA A 62 14.60 -7.83 -3.66
C ALA A 62 15.52 -7.74 -4.88
N GLN A 63 15.53 -8.79 -5.71
CA GLN A 63 16.20 -8.73 -7.01
C GLN A 63 15.56 -7.61 -7.84
N PHE A 64 16.39 -6.71 -8.37
CA PHE A 64 15.91 -5.58 -9.14
C PHE A 64 15.47 -6.02 -10.54
N PRO A 65 14.19 -5.84 -10.94
CA PRO A 65 13.71 -6.33 -12.23
C PRO A 65 14.33 -5.57 -13.41
N GLU A 66 14.74 -6.29 -14.46
CA GLU A 66 15.37 -5.67 -15.63
C GLU A 66 14.39 -4.74 -16.38
N THR A 67 13.09 -5.07 -16.37
CA THR A 67 12.04 -4.18 -16.89
C THR A 67 12.00 -2.84 -16.16
N LEU A 68 12.16 -2.85 -14.83
CA LEU A 68 12.14 -1.61 -14.04
C LEU A 68 13.37 -0.76 -14.33
N LYS A 69 14.54 -1.41 -14.45
CA LYS A 69 15.80 -0.76 -14.83
C LYS A 69 15.71 -0.13 -16.22
N SER A 70 15.11 -0.83 -17.18
CA SER A 70 14.87 -0.31 -18.52
C SER A 70 13.95 0.92 -18.51
N LEU A 71 12.88 0.90 -17.71
CA LEU A 71 12.00 2.06 -17.54
C LEU A 71 12.74 3.26 -16.92
N GLN A 72 13.55 3.04 -15.89
CA GLN A 72 14.39 4.09 -15.31
C GLN A 72 15.33 4.70 -16.34
N SER A 73 16.09 3.88 -17.07
CA SER A 73 17.02 4.37 -18.09
C SER A 73 16.31 5.15 -19.20
N SER A 74 15.11 4.73 -19.58
CA SER A 74 14.29 5.46 -20.55
C SER A 74 13.91 6.85 -20.03
N VAL A 75 13.42 6.96 -18.79
CA VAL A 75 13.07 8.26 -18.19
C VAL A 75 14.30 9.15 -18.01
N GLU A 76 15.41 8.59 -17.55
CA GLU A 76 16.67 9.33 -17.34
C GLU A 76 17.26 9.88 -18.64
N ALA A 77 17.18 9.12 -19.73
CA ALA A 77 17.67 9.57 -21.04
C ALA A 77 17.02 10.89 -21.51
N PHE A 78 15.82 11.21 -21.01
CA PHE A 78 15.08 12.41 -21.36
C PHE A 78 14.95 13.42 -20.20
N SER A 79 15.56 13.16 -19.03
CA SER A 79 15.45 14.03 -17.86
C SER A 79 16.79 14.70 -17.54
N CYS A 80 16.79 16.03 -17.37
CA CYS A 80 17.95 16.77 -16.86
C CYS A 80 18.03 16.78 -15.32
N THR A 81 17.32 15.88 -14.65
CA THR A 81 17.13 15.90 -13.19
C THR A 81 17.84 14.74 -12.52
N ALA A 82 18.48 14.98 -11.37
CA ALA A 82 19.08 13.95 -10.52
C ALA A 82 18.04 13.08 -9.78
N LYS A 83 16.85 12.83 -10.36
CA LYS A 83 15.73 12.14 -9.69
C LYS A 83 16.18 10.80 -9.09
N ARG A 84 16.89 9.97 -9.85
CA ARG A 84 17.39 8.67 -9.36
C ARG A 84 18.25 8.80 -8.10
N PHE A 85 19.14 9.78 -8.06
CA PHE A 85 20.02 10.01 -6.92
C PHE A 85 19.19 10.24 -5.65
N TYR A 86 18.18 11.11 -5.70
CA TYR A 86 17.31 11.37 -4.54
C TYR A 86 16.51 10.13 -4.10
N TRP A 87 16.05 9.30 -5.04
CA TRP A 87 15.34 8.06 -4.71
C TRP A 87 16.26 6.96 -4.16
N ASP A 88 17.53 6.96 -4.57
CA ASP A 88 18.56 6.08 -4.01
C ASP A 88 18.91 6.51 -2.57
N GLU A 89 19.05 7.82 -2.32
CA GLU A 89 19.23 8.37 -0.96
C GLU A 89 18.02 8.08 -0.05
N ALA A 90 16.80 8.24 -0.56
CA ALA A 90 15.57 7.89 0.14
C ALA A 90 15.55 6.42 0.55
N SER A 91 15.96 5.53 -0.36
CA SER A 91 16.04 4.10 -0.09
C SER A 91 17.04 3.80 1.03
N ALA A 92 18.22 4.42 0.98
CA ALA A 92 19.27 4.25 2.00
C ALA A 92 18.81 4.75 3.38
N ALA A 93 18.16 5.93 3.44
CA ALA A 93 17.63 6.47 4.69
C ALA A 93 16.60 5.54 5.32
N VAL A 94 15.72 4.93 4.53
CA VAL A 94 14.73 3.96 5.03
C VAL A 94 15.40 2.66 5.51
N GLN A 95 16.44 2.18 4.82
CA GLN A 95 17.20 1.00 5.26
C GLN A 95 17.92 1.23 6.59
N GLU A 96 18.41 2.44 6.86
CA GLU A 96 18.92 2.81 8.19
C GLU A 96 17.84 2.66 9.27
N ALA A 97 16.61 3.09 8.99
CA ALA A 97 15.49 2.95 9.93
C ALA A 97 15.11 1.48 10.16
N GLN A 98 15.11 0.65 9.12
CA GLN A 98 14.87 -0.80 9.25
C GLN A 98 15.90 -1.49 10.16
N GLN A 99 17.11 -0.93 10.26
CA GLN A 99 18.18 -1.40 11.15
C GLN A 99 18.11 -0.77 12.54
N GLY A 100 17.03 -0.05 12.88
CA GLY A 100 16.85 0.65 14.15
C GLY A 100 17.71 1.92 14.29
N ARG A 101 18.43 2.34 13.25
CA ARG A 101 19.29 3.54 13.27
C ARG A 101 18.51 4.80 12.93
N PHE A 102 17.42 5.05 13.66
CA PHE A 102 16.47 6.13 13.37
C PHE A 102 17.09 7.53 13.33
N ARG A 103 18.12 7.80 14.16
CA ARG A 103 18.81 9.09 14.13
C ARG A 103 19.51 9.33 12.79
N ASN A 104 20.18 8.32 12.26
CA ASN A 104 20.87 8.41 10.96
C ASN A 104 19.84 8.51 9.84
N ALA A 105 18.80 7.68 9.89
CA ALA A 105 17.70 7.68 8.92
C ALA A 105 17.05 9.06 8.77
N LEU A 106 16.66 9.68 9.90
CA LEU A 106 16.04 11.00 9.91
C LEU A 106 16.98 12.10 9.40
N SER A 107 18.25 12.05 9.84
CA SER A 107 19.26 13.00 9.38
C SER A 107 19.48 12.88 7.88
N ALA A 108 19.59 11.67 7.33
CA ALA A 108 19.77 11.44 5.91
C ALA A 108 18.53 11.88 5.12
N ALA A 109 17.32 11.50 5.56
CA ALA A 109 16.09 11.87 4.89
C ALA A 109 15.90 13.38 4.77
N GLN A 110 16.22 14.15 5.82
CA GLN A 110 16.11 15.61 5.82
C GLN A 110 17.04 16.31 4.81
N GLN A 111 18.15 15.68 4.42
CA GLN A 111 19.14 16.25 3.50
C GLN A 111 18.82 15.94 2.02
N ILE A 112 17.79 15.14 1.74
CA ILE A 112 17.39 14.81 0.38
C ILE A 112 16.77 16.05 -0.27
N ASP A 113 17.39 16.60 -1.31
CA ASP A 113 16.89 17.81 -1.99
C ASP A 113 15.55 17.55 -2.71
N GLY A 114 15.38 16.36 -3.28
CA GLY A 114 14.15 15.97 -3.98
C GLY A 114 12.96 15.82 -3.03
N LYS A 115 12.03 16.78 -3.03
CA LYS A 115 10.84 16.80 -2.16
C LYS A 115 10.08 15.47 -2.14
N ASP A 116 9.74 14.92 -3.30
CA ASP A 116 8.93 13.68 -3.36
C ASP A 116 9.66 12.48 -2.73
N ALA A 117 10.97 12.36 -2.97
CA ALA A 117 11.79 11.29 -2.41
C ALA A 117 11.99 11.47 -0.89
N ARG A 118 12.17 12.72 -0.44
CA ARG A 118 12.22 13.07 0.98
C ARG A 118 10.93 12.74 1.70
N THR A 119 9.79 13.18 1.18
CA THR A 119 8.45 12.89 1.73
C THR A 119 8.22 11.38 1.79
N TYR A 120 8.55 10.65 0.72
CA TYR A 120 8.44 9.18 0.70
C TYR A 120 9.29 8.52 1.80
N ALA A 121 10.56 8.91 1.94
CA ALA A 121 11.45 8.37 2.96
C ALA A 121 10.90 8.64 4.38
N LEU A 122 10.48 9.88 4.64
CA LEU A 122 9.93 10.27 5.94
C LEU A 122 8.64 9.52 6.28
N SER A 123 7.72 9.35 5.32
CA SER A 123 6.49 8.57 5.54
C SER A 123 6.79 7.10 5.87
N LEU A 124 7.80 6.49 5.24
CA LEU A 124 8.22 5.14 5.60
C LEU A 124 8.91 5.08 6.96
N ILE A 125 9.71 6.10 7.32
CA ILE A 125 10.34 6.19 8.64
C ILE A 125 9.28 6.35 9.75
N VAL A 126 8.21 7.12 9.53
CA VAL A 126 7.04 7.18 10.43
C VAL A 126 6.51 5.76 10.66
N GLN A 127 6.28 5.01 9.59
CA GLN A 127 5.71 3.68 9.71
C GLN A 127 6.65 2.71 10.45
N ILE A 128 7.95 2.70 10.13
CA ILE A 128 8.92 1.80 10.76
C ILE A 128 9.12 2.17 12.24
N SER A 129 9.22 3.45 12.57
CA SER A 129 9.35 3.90 13.97
C SER A 129 8.11 3.61 14.79
N SER A 130 6.92 3.72 14.19
CA SER A 130 5.65 3.30 14.77
C SER A 130 5.63 1.80 15.09
N GLU A 131 6.00 0.95 14.13
CA GLU A 131 6.08 -0.51 14.31
C GLU A 131 7.12 -0.91 15.36
N ALA A 132 8.25 -0.19 15.41
CA ALA A 132 9.31 -0.38 16.41
C ALA A 132 8.99 0.23 17.78
N LYS A 133 7.85 0.94 17.93
CA LYS A 133 7.46 1.67 19.14
C LYS A 133 8.49 2.73 19.59
N ASP A 134 9.22 3.33 18.66
CA ASP A 134 10.12 4.45 18.93
C ASP A 134 9.36 5.78 18.77
N ASP A 135 8.66 6.18 19.83
CA ASP A 135 7.86 7.42 19.86
C ASP A 135 8.71 8.68 19.60
N LYS A 136 10.00 8.67 19.91
CA LYS A 136 10.90 9.80 19.70
C LYS A 136 11.23 9.96 18.22
N ALA A 137 11.57 8.87 17.54
CA ALA A 137 11.79 8.86 16.10
C ALA A 137 10.51 9.20 15.35
N LEU A 138 9.37 8.62 15.77
CA LEU A 138 8.05 8.88 15.21
C LEU A 138 7.68 10.37 15.30
N GLY A 139 7.77 10.95 16.50
CA GLY A 139 7.46 12.37 16.70
C GLY A 139 8.34 13.31 15.88
N LYS A 140 9.63 12.98 15.73
CA LYS A 140 10.56 13.75 14.88
C LYS A 140 10.22 13.62 13.40
N ALA A 141 9.91 12.42 12.92
CA ALA A 141 9.53 12.22 11.52
C ALA A 141 8.25 13.02 11.18
N LEU A 142 7.26 12.99 12.08
CA LEU A 142 6.02 13.74 11.97
C LEU A 142 6.24 15.27 11.99
N ASP A 143 7.13 15.78 12.86
CA ASP A 143 7.46 17.22 12.91
C ASP A 143 8.16 17.72 11.64
N VAL A 144 8.90 16.86 10.94
CA VAL A 144 9.49 17.22 9.65
C VAL A 144 8.41 17.24 8.57
N LEU A 145 7.59 16.19 8.49
CA LEU A 145 6.51 16.10 7.52
C LEU A 145 5.52 17.27 7.65
N SER A 146 5.18 17.69 8.87
CA SER A 146 4.23 18.79 9.11
C SER A 146 4.68 20.12 8.52
N LYS A 147 6.00 20.31 8.33
CA LYS A 147 6.59 21.53 7.74
C LYS A 147 6.74 21.45 6.23
N ASP A 148 6.92 20.24 5.69
CA ASP A 148 7.26 20.02 4.29
C ASP A 148 6.05 19.68 3.40
N ASP A 149 5.13 18.87 3.92
CA ASP A 149 4.01 18.31 3.17
C ASP A 149 2.83 17.98 4.10
N GLU A 150 1.88 18.92 4.21
CA GLU A 150 0.71 18.77 5.07
C GLU A 150 -0.10 17.52 4.73
N ARG A 151 -0.22 17.16 3.44
CA ARG A 151 -0.99 15.97 3.06
C ARG A 151 -0.29 14.70 3.53
N ALA A 152 1.00 14.56 3.26
CA ALA A 152 1.76 13.41 3.72
C ALA A 152 1.82 13.32 5.24
N TYR A 153 1.85 14.45 5.95
CA TYR A 153 1.73 14.51 7.39
C TYR A 153 0.39 13.96 7.89
N MET A 154 -0.73 14.34 7.27
CA MET A 154 -2.06 13.84 7.63
C MET A 154 -2.21 12.35 7.32
N ASP A 155 -1.68 11.88 6.19
CA ASP A 155 -1.65 10.45 5.86
C ASP A 155 -0.78 9.67 6.86
N ALA A 156 0.35 10.22 7.31
CA ALA A 156 1.21 9.65 8.35
C ALA A 156 0.51 9.60 9.72
N LEU A 157 -0.34 10.58 10.04
CA LEU A 157 -1.14 10.59 11.25
C LEU A 157 -2.22 9.48 11.29
N LEU A 158 -2.66 8.94 10.15
CA LEU A 158 -3.51 7.73 10.12
C LEU A 158 -2.81 6.52 10.75
N LEU A 159 -1.50 6.38 10.55
CA LEU A 159 -0.70 5.33 11.19
C LEU A 159 -0.60 5.57 12.70
N ARG A 160 -0.47 6.83 13.13
CA ARG A 160 -0.48 7.16 14.56
C ARG A 160 -1.82 6.84 15.21
N LEU A 161 -2.94 7.07 14.50
CA LEU A 161 -4.27 6.70 14.98
C LEU A 161 -4.35 5.19 15.28
N GLN A 162 -3.83 4.35 14.40
CA GLN A 162 -3.77 2.90 14.64
C GLN A 162 -2.99 2.56 15.90
N VAL A 163 -1.84 3.20 16.14
CA VAL A 163 -1.02 2.98 17.35
C VAL A 163 -1.77 3.37 18.61
N LEU A 164 -2.39 4.56 18.63
CA LEU A 164 -3.12 5.05 19.80
C LEU A 164 -4.28 4.10 20.16
N LEU A 165 -5.02 3.63 19.16
CA LEU A 165 -6.11 2.67 19.36
C LEU A 165 -5.59 1.32 19.87
N ALA A 166 -4.49 0.81 19.32
CA ALA A 166 -3.88 -0.44 19.79
C ALA A 166 -3.33 -0.33 21.23
N GLN A 167 -2.97 0.88 21.67
CA GLN A 167 -2.54 1.17 23.05
C GLN A 167 -3.73 1.41 24.00
N GLY A 168 -4.96 1.52 23.49
CA GLY A 168 -6.13 1.87 24.28
C GLY A 168 -6.21 3.36 24.68
N ASP A 169 -5.43 4.23 24.05
CA ASP A 169 -5.47 5.69 24.28
C ASP A 169 -6.65 6.31 23.50
N LEU A 170 -7.86 5.99 23.96
CA LEU A 170 -9.12 6.35 23.28
C LEU A 170 -9.38 7.86 23.22
N GLU A 171 -8.89 8.60 24.21
CA GLU A 171 -9.03 10.06 24.26
C GLU A 171 -8.22 10.71 23.13
N ARG A 172 -6.92 10.38 23.04
CA ARG A 172 -6.06 10.92 21.98
C ARG A 172 -6.44 10.39 20.61
N SER A 173 -6.89 9.13 20.51
CA SER A 173 -7.35 8.59 19.23
C SER A 173 -8.60 9.33 18.74
N SER A 174 -9.56 9.62 19.63
CA SER A 174 -10.77 10.39 19.27
C SER A 174 -10.44 11.82 18.87
N ALA A 175 -9.52 12.49 19.58
CA ALA A 175 -9.08 13.85 19.23
C ALA A 175 -8.40 13.87 17.85
N LEU A 176 -7.51 12.91 17.60
CA LEU A 176 -6.81 12.77 16.32
C LEU A 176 -7.77 12.44 15.18
N GLN A 177 -8.74 11.55 15.41
CA GLN A 177 -9.77 11.19 14.44
C GLN A 177 -10.57 12.44 14.00
N ASN A 178 -11.01 13.28 14.93
CA ASN A 178 -11.74 14.50 14.61
C ASN A 178 -10.90 15.48 13.79
N HIS A 179 -9.62 15.62 14.14
CA HIS A 179 -8.68 16.46 13.40
C HIS A 179 -8.48 15.98 11.95
N LEU A 180 -8.27 14.67 11.77
CA LEU A 180 -8.11 14.04 10.46
C LEU A 180 -9.37 14.17 9.62
N LEU A 181 -10.55 13.91 10.21
CA LEU A 181 -11.82 14.05 9.50
C LEU A 181 -12.05 15.50 9.04
N ALA A 182 -11.76 16.48 9.90
CA ALA A 182 -11.88 17.88 9.54
C ALA A 182 -10.93 18.29 8.41
N PHE A 183 -9.72 17.72 8.35
CA PHE A 183 -8.79 17.93 7.25
C PHE A 183 -9.31 17.31 5.95
N PHE A 184 -9.66 16.01 5.95
CA PHE A 184 -10.09 15.29 4.76
C PHE A 184 -11.46 15.75 4.24
N ALA A 185 -12.30 16.37 5.07
CA ALA A 185 -13.56 16.97 4.64
C ALA A 185 -13.38 18.23 3.78
N LYS A 186 -12.20 18.86 3.79
CA LYS A 186 -11.91 20.03 2.94
C LYS A 186 -11.83 19.67 1.46
N ASP A 187 -11.46 18.44 1.14
CA ASP A 187 -11.37 17.92 -0.22
C ASP A 187 -12.02 16.52 -0.29
N PRO A 188 -13.33 16.46 -0.58
CA PRO A 188 -14.04 15.19 -0.61
C PRO A 188 -13.50 14.17 -1.62
N GLU A 189 -12.92 14.60 -2.74
CA GLU A 189 -12.40 13.67 -3.77
C GLU A 189 -11.25 12.83 -3.22
N THR A 190 -10.36 13.43 -2.43
CA THR A 190 -9.23 12.74 -1.81
C THR A 190 -9.47 12.33 -0.37
N GLY A 191 -10.61 12.71 0.21
CA GLY A 191 -10.98 12.44 1.60
C GLY A 191 -11.76 11.14 1.84
N VAL A 192 -12.44 10.59 0.82
CA VAL A 192 -13.25 9.36 0.95
C VAL A 192 -12.42 8.15 1.39
N GLU A 193 -11.28 7.91 0.74
CA GLU A 193 -10.42 6.76 1.04
C GLU A 193 -9.85 6.83 2.47
N PRO A 194 -9.18 7.93 2.90
CA PRO A 194 -8.73 8.12 4.28
C PRO A 194 -9.83 7.99 5.33
N ALA A 195 -11.02 8.56 5.07
CA ALA A 195 -12.14 8.43 5.99
C ALA A 195 -12.60 6.98 6.13
N THR A 196 -12.69 6.24 5.03
CA THR A 196 -13.02 4.80 5.08
C THR A 196 -11.94 4.01 5.82
N GLU A 197 -10.66 4.34 5.63
CA GLU A 197 -9.54 3.71 6.35
C GLU A 197 -9.58 3.98 7.86
N MET A 198 -9.95 5.20 8.29
CA MET A 198 -10.15 5.49 9.71
C MET A 198 -11.23 4.61 10.33
N ALA A 199 -12.37 4.44 9.65
CA ALA A 199 -13.43 3.54 10.11
C ALA A 199 -12.94 2.09 10.23
N ILE A 200 -12.21 1.62 9.22
CA ILE A 200 -11.62 0.28 9.21
C ILE A 200 -10.57 0.12 10.31
N THR A 201 -9.83 1.17 10.64
CA THR A 201 -8.84 1.16 11.73
C THR A 201 -9.54 0.91 13.07
N TYR A 202 -10.59 1.64 13.40
CA TYR A 202 -11.40 1.38 14.60
C TYR A 202 -11.97 -0.04 14.61
N LEU A 203 -12.52 -0.47 13.47
CA LEU A 203 -13.09 -1.80 13.33
C LEU A 203 -12.04 -2.88 13.63
N SER A 204 -10.82 -2.73 13.09
CA SER A 204 -9.69 -3.66 13.29
C SER A 204 -9.23 -3.78 14.74
N GLN A 205 -9.55 -2.81 15.60
CA GLN A 205 -9.26 -2.83 17.03
C GLN A 205 -10.44 -3.36 17.86
N GLY A 206 -11.46 -3.92 17.22
CA GLY A 206 -12.65 -4.47 17.89
C GLY A 206 -13.70 -3.43 18.27
N LEU A 207 -13.48 -2.15 17.95
CA LEU A 207 -14.36 -1.02 18.30
C LEU A 207 -15.50 -0.88 17.27
N LYS A 208 -16.35 -1.90 17.16
CA LYS A 208 -17.38 -1.99 16.09
C LYS A 208 -18.41 -0.87 16.12
N LEU A 209 -18.84 -0.45 17.32
CA LEU A 209 -19.83 0.62 17.48
C LEU A 209 -19.21 1.97 17.09
N ASP A 210 -18.04 2.29 17.64
CA ASP A 210 -17.31 3.53 17.30
C ASP A 210 -16.99 3.64 15.81
N ALA A 211 -16.63 2.52 15.18
CA ALA A 211 -16.37 2.45 13.75
C ALA A 211 -17.63 2.77 12.91
N ARG A 212 -18.80 2.27 13.33
CA ARG A 212 -20.08 2.55 12.68
C ARG A 212 -20.52 4.00 12.89
N ASP A 213 -20.40 4.50 14.11
CA ASP A 213 -20.74 5.89 14.45
C ASP A 213 -19.84 6.86 13.68
N PHE A 214 -18.56 6.52 13.54
CA PHE A 214 -17.64 7.28 12.71
C PHE A 214 -18.05 7.28 11.24
N LEU A 215 -18.44 6.15 10.64
CA LEU A 215 -18.92 6.12 9.25
C LEU A 215 -20.13 7.03 9.01
N VAL A 216 -21.04 7.11 9.98
CA VAL A 216 -22.20 8.02 9.91
C VAL A 216 -21.71 9.47 9.90
N ARG A 217 -20.92 9.87 10.90
CA ARG A 217 -20.39 11.24 11.00
C ARG A 217 -19.55 11.64 9.79
N ALA A 218 -18.71 10.73 9.29
CA ALA A 218 -17.85 11.01 8.14
C ALA A 218 -18.65 11.19 6.84
N ALA A 219 -19.78 10.49 6.69
CA ALA A 219 -20.65 10.63 5.53
C ALA A 219 -21.36 11.98 5.46
N ASP A 220 -21.57 12.65 6.60
CA ASP A 220 -22.19 13.97 6.66
C ASP A 220 -21.25 15.05 6.07
N GLY A 221 -19.93 14.87 6.20
CA GLY A 221 -18.91 15.82 5.70
C GLY A 221 -18.25 15.42 4.39
N ILE A 222 -18.25 14.13 4.03
CA ILE A 222 -17.53 13.60 2.86
C ILE A 222 -18.49 12.70 2.06
N PRO A 223 -19.13 13.23 1.00
CA PRO A 223 -19.95 12.44 0.10
C PRO A 223 -19.18 11.23 -0.46
N GLY A 224 -19.80 10.05 -0.45
CA GLY A 224 -19.19 8.82 -0.98
C GLY A 224 -18.50 7.93 0.07
N VAL A 225 -18.29 8.39 1.31
CA VAL A 225 -17.79 7.52 2.41
C VAL A 225 -18.67 6.28 2.58
N ARG A 226 -19.99 6.44 2.52
CA ARG A 226 -20.96 5.35 2.58
C ARG A 226 -21.40 4.80 1.21
N SER A 227 -20.53 4.89 0.20
CA SER A 227 -20.77 4.20 -1.08
C SER A 227 -20.97 2.70 -0.86
N ALA A 228 -21.68 2.04 -1.77
CA ALA A 228 -21.96 0.61 -1.66
C ALA A 228 -20.68 -0.23 -1.51
N ASP A 229 -19.61 0.11 -2.23
CA ASP A 229 -18.34 -0.60 -2.15
C ASP A 229 -17.60 -0.36 -0.82
N ASN A 230 -17.63 0.86 -0.27
CA ASN A 230 -17.03 1.14 1.05
C ASN A 230 -17.79 0.42 2.18
N LEU A 231 -19.13 0.35 2.10
CA LEU A 231 -19.93 -0.41 3.07
C LEU A 231 -19.68 -1.92 2.95
N LYS A 232 -19.55 -2.45 1.73
CA LYS A 232 -19.13 -3.86 1.51
C LYS A 232 -17.75 -4.12 2.11
N LEU A 233 -16.79 -3.24 1.86
CA LEU A 233 -15.44 -3.36 2.42
C LEU A 233 -15.47 -3.36 3.95
N PHE A 234 -16.18 -2.41 4.56
CA PHE A 234 -16.32 -2.34 6.01
C PHE A 234 -16.92 -3.62 6.60
N ASN A 235 -17.98 -4.14 5.98
CA ASN A 235 -18.63 -5.37 6.44
C ASN A 235 -17.73 -6.60 6.25
N LEU A 236 -17.04 -6.71 5.12
CA LEU A 236 -16.09 -7.81 4.86
C LEU A 236 -14.97 -7.82 5.90
N VAL A 237 -14.38 -6.66 6.21
CA VAL A 237 -13.36 -6.55 7.25
C VAL A 237 -13.93 -6.94 8.62
N GLY A 238 -15.15 -6.52 8.93
CA GLY A 238 -15.84 -6.91 10.18
C GLY A 238 -16.01 -8.42 10.31
N GLN A 239 -16.44 -9.09 9.23
CA GLN A 239 -16.55 -10.55 9.20
C GLN A 239 -15.18 -11.23 9.38
N VAL A 240 -14.14 -10.71 8.73
CA VAL A 240 -12.77 -11.21 8.85
C VAL A 240 -12.25 -11.12 10.28
N ILE A 241 -12.55 -10.02 10.98
CA ILE A 241 -12.22 -9.86 12.40
C ILE A 241 -12.95 -10.89 13.27
N ASP A 242 -14.18 -11.25 12.89
CA ASP A 242 -14.97 -12.30 13.54
C ASP A 242 -14.52 -13.73 13.16
N GLY A 243 -13.42 -13.88 12.42
CA GLY A 243 -12.81 -15.16 12.06
C GLY A 243 -13.26 -15.73 10.72
N TYR A 244 -14.06 -14.99 9.95
CA TYR A 244 -14.42 -15.40 8.59
C TYR A 244 -13.18 -15.38 7.68
N ARG A 245 -13.02 -16.43 6.88
CA ARG A 245 -11.99 -16.50 5.85
C ARG A 245 -12.59 -16.12 4.49
N PRO A 246 -12.18 -14.98 3.89
CA PRO A 246 -12.72 -14.55 2.61
C PRO A 246 -12.42 -15.53 1.49
N ILE A 247 -13.38 -15.69 0.59
CA ILE A 247 -13.28 -16.44 -0.66
C ILE A 247 -13.34 -15.49 -1.86
N PRO A 248 -12.88 -15.90 -3.06
CA PRO A 248 -12.89 -15.03 -4.24
C PRO A 248 -14.24 -14.36 -4.54
N ASP A 249 -15.35 -15.05 -4.26
CA ASP A 249 -16.72 -14.54 -4.49
C ASP A 249 -17.06 -13.31 -3.65
N ASP A 250 -16.50 -13.16 -2.44
CA ASP A 250 -16.67 -11.96 -1.62
C ASP A 250 -16.14 -10.71 -2.33
N PHE A 251 -15.05 -10.88 -3.10
CA PHE A 251 -14.40 -9.80 -3.84
C PHE A 251 -15.09 -9.52 -5.18
N TYR A 252 -15.80 -10.49 -5.77
CA TYR A 252 -16.56 -10.24 -7.00
C TYR A 252 -17.76 -9.31 -6.80
N GLN A 253 -18.19 -9.12 -5.55
CA GLN A 253 -19.29 -8.22 -5.20
C GLN A 253 -18.95 -6.73 -5.36
N PHE A 254 -17.67 -6.36 -5.49
CA PHE A 254 -17.25 -4.96 -5.69
C PHE A 254 -17.53 -4.48 -7.12
N SER A 255 -17.93 -3.21 -7.25
CA SER A 255 -18.44 -2.66 -8.51
C SER A 255 -17.37 -2.44 -9.58
N SER A 256 -16.09 -2.31 -9.18
CA SER A 256 -14.98 -2.04 -10.09
C SER A 256 -13.75 -2.87 -9.75
N ASP A 257 -12.86 -3.01 -10.73
CA ASP A 257 -11.60 -3.72 -10.53
C ASP A 257 -10.66 -3.01 -9.53
N SER A 258 -10.71 -1.67 -9.46
CA SER A 258 -9.96 -0.90 -8.46
C SER A 258 -10.51 -1.14 -7.05
N ALA A 259 -11.83 -1.05 -6.86
CA ALA A 259 -12.47 -1.34 -5.58
C ALA A 259 -12.22 -2.79 -5.12
N ARG A 260 -12.25 -3.75 -6.05
CA ARG A 260 -11.91 -5.14 -5.79
C ARG A 260 -10.46 -5.32 -5.34
N LEU A 261 -9.50 -4.70 -6.05
CA LEU A 261 -8.10 -4.75 -5.66
C LEU A 261 -7.89 -4.13 -4.28
N ARG A 262 -8.49 -2.95 -4.03
CA ARG A 262 -8.44 -2.28 -2.72
C ARG A 262 -8.93 -3.20 -1.61
N ALA A 263 -10.03 -3.92 -1.83
CA ALA A 263 -10.55 -4.88 -0.84
C ALA A 263 -9.55 -6.00 -0.51
N TYR A 264 -8.92 -6.62 -1.52
CA TYR A 264 -7.87 -7.61 -1.28
C TYR A 264 -6.73 -7.05 -0.44
N LEU A 265 -6.26 -5.85 -0.78
CA LEU A 265 -5.10 -5.24 -0.12
C LEU A 265 -5.41 -4.76 1.30
N VAL A 266 -6.62 -4.24 1.55
CA VAL A 266 -7.06 -3.89 2.91
C VAL A 266 -7.14 -5.13 3.80
N VAL A 267 -7.70 -6.22 3.30
CA VAL A 267 -7.75 -7.49 4.04
C VAL A 267 -6.34 -8.05 4.27
N ALA A 268 -5.46 -7.99 3.26
CA ALA A 268 -4.05 -8.37 3.41
C ALA A 268 -3.34 -7.52 4.48
N ARG A 269 -3.58 -6.20 4.51
CA ARG A 269 -3.03 -5.29 5.53
C ARG A 269 -3.55 -5.63 6.93
N TYR A 270 -4.82 -5.97 7.08
CA TYR A 270 -5.37 -6.46 8.36
C TYR A 270 -4.64 -7.72 8.84
N TYR A 271 -4.50 -8.73 7.98
CA TYR A 271 -3.78 -9.97 8.34
C TYR A 271 -2.31 -9.71 8.66
N ARG A 272 -1.67 -8.74 7.99
CA ARG A 272 -0.31 -8.31 8.32
C ARG A 272 -0.24 -7.75 9.73
N ASN A 273 -1.13 -6.81 10.06
CA ASN A 273 -1.14 -6.14 11.36
C ASN A 273 -1.46 -7.10 12.53
N THR A 274 -2.14 -8.22 12.24
CA THR A 274 -2.45 -9.28 13.22
C THR A 274 -1.45 -10.45 13.19
N GLY A 275 -0.40 -10.38 12.37
CA GLY A 275 0.66 -11.40 12.31
C GLY A 275 0.31 -12.68 11.54
N ASN A 276 -0.82 -12.72 10.83
CA ASN A 276 -1.26 -13.90 10.08
C ASN A 276 -0.63 -13.95 8.66
N ARG A 277 0.66 -14.31 8.61
CA ARG A 277 1.46 -14.33 7.37
C ARG A 277 0.86 -15.20 6.27
N ALA A 278 0.32 -16.37 6.61
CA ALA A 278 -0.28 -17.28 5.63
C ALA A 278 -1.46 -16.64 4.89
N MET A 279 -2.29 -15.89 5.62
CA MET A 279 -3.41 -15.17 5.02
C MET A 279 -2.98 -13.94 4.23
N VAL A 280 -1.91 -13.24 4.65
CA VAL A 280 -1.29 -12.18 3.82
C VAL A 280 -0.88 -12.75 2.47
N THR A 281 -0.12 -13.85 2.46
CA THR A 281 0.32 -14.50 1.21
C THR A 281 -0.88 -14.93 0.37
N SER A 282 -1.90 -15.54 0.97
CA SER A 282 -3.12 -15.95 0.25
C SER A 282 -3.79 -14.77 -0.45
N MET A 283 -4.03 -13.67 0.27
CA MET A 283 -4.69 -12.49 -0.30
C MET A 283 -3.85 -11.83 -1.40
N LEU A 284 -2.53 -11.76 -1.23
CA LEU A 284 -1.63 -11.20 -2.24
C LEU A 284 -1.51 -12.08 -3.48
N VAL A 285 -1.54 -13.40 -3.35
CA VAL A 285 -1.59 -14.33 -4.50
C VAL A 285 -2.89 -14.14 -5.28
N ASP A 286 -4.03 -14.05 -4.61
CA ASP A 286 -5.32 -13.86 -5.27
C ASP A 286 -5.43 -12.48 -5.92
N ALA A 287 -4.96 -11.42 -5.26
CA ALA A 287 -4.84 -10.09 -5.85
C ALA A 287 -3.93 -10.09 -7.09
N SER A 288 -2.77 -10.75 -7.00
CA SER A 288 -1.81 -10.86 -8.11
C SER A 288 -2.45 -11.55 -9.31
N ARG A 289 -3.11 -12.69 -9.10
CA ARG A 289 -3.83 -13.41 -10.17
C ARG A 289 -4.93 -12.57 -10.79
N PHE A 290 -5.69 -11.85 -9.94
CA PHE A 290 -6.78 -10.99 -10.39
C PHE A 290 -6.28 -9.87 -11.32
N THR A 291 -5.21 -9.16 -10.95
CA THR A 291 -4.68 -8.03 -11.74
C THR A 291 -4.10 -8.45 -13.10
N GLN A 292 -3.79 -9.74 -13.27
CA GLN A 292 -3.21 -10.29 -14.49
C GLN A 292 -4.24 -10.83 -15.49
N LYS A 293 -5.53 -10.85 -15.13
CA LYS A 293 -6.58 -11.25 -16.05
C LYS A 293 -6.63 -10.32 -17.26
N ALA A 294 -6.86 -10.87 -18.44
CA ALA A 294 -7.02 -10.09 -19.68
C ALA A 294 -8.19 -9.10 -19.60
N SER A 295 -9.23 -9.43 -18.83
CA SER A 295 -10.39 -8.58 -18.59
C SER A 295 -10.15 -7.43 -17.61
N PHE A 296 -9.02 -7.39 -16.90
CA PHE A 296 -8.76 -6.40 -15.86
C PHE A 296 -8.59 -4.98 -16.45
N LYS A 297 -9.36 -4.01 -15.93
CA LYS A 297 -9.48 -2.64 -16.46
C LYS A 297 -8.96 -1.53 -15.56
N ALA A 298 -8.51 -1.80 -14.33
CA ALA A 298 -8.04 -0.74 -13.45
C ALA A 298 -6.72 -0.11 -13.92
N ASN A 299 -6.42 1.10 -13.42
CA ASN A 299 -5.23 1.86 -13.75
C ASN A 299 -3.96 1.10 -13.32
N ARG A 300 -3.09 0.76 -14.28
CA ARG A 300 -1.89 -0.04 -14.04
C ARG A 300 -0.87 0.64 -13.12
N THR A 301 -0.79 1.97 -13.15
CA THR A 301 0.08 2.76 -12.26
C THR A 301 -0.42 2.72 -10.81
N GLU A 302 -1.74 2.77 -10.63
CA GLU A 302 -2.36 2.62 -9.30
C GLU A 302 -2.10 1.22 -8.74
N VAL A 303 -2.27 0.17 -9.57
CA VAL A 303 -1.98 -1.22 -9.18
C VAL A 303 -0.53 -1.37 -8.72
N ALA A 304 0.42 -0.86 -9.53
CA ALA A 304 1.84 -0.91 -9.22
C ALA A 304 2.17 -0.23 -7.88
N SER A 305 1.63 0.98 -7.67
CA SER A 305 1.82 1.74 -6.44
C SER A 305 1.27 0.99 -5.21
N ARG A 306 0.03 0.48 -5.29
CA ARG A 306 -0.61 -0.23 -4.17
C ARG A 306 0.07 -1.56 -3.84
N LEU A 307 0.62 -2.27 -4.83
CA LEU A 307 1.37 -3.52 -4.60
C LEU A 307 2.76 -3.25 -4.01
N ALA A 308 3.39 -2.11 -4.34
CA ALA A 308 4.71 -1.74 -3.82
C ALA A 308 4.71 -1.60 -2.28
N ASP A 309 3.59 -1.19 -1.68
CA ASP A 309 3.42 -1.11 -0.22
C ASP A 309 3.61 -2.45 0.52
N PHE A 310 3.49 -3.58 -0.21
CA PHE A 310 3.65 -4.93 0.33
C PHE A 310 5.04 -5.53 0.10
N LEU A 311 5.95 -4.83 -0.59
CA LEU A 311 7.32 -5.32 -0.80
C LEU A 311 8.15 -5.35 0.49
N ARG A 312 7.81 -4.50 1.47
CA ARG A 312 8.67 -4.23 2.62
C ARG A 312 8.79 -5.40 3.63
N ASP A 313 7.81 -6.31 3.68
CA ASP A 313 7.65 -7.22 4.84
C ASP A 313 7.75 -8.73 4.51
N SER A 314 8.58 -9.13 3.54
CA SER A 314 8.78 -10.56 3.21
C SER A 314 9.78 -11.31 4.13
N HIS A 315 9.85 -10.98 5.42
CA HIS A 315 10.72 -11.64 6.42
C HIS A 315 9.91 -12.29 7.55
#